data_AF-A0A7Y4UAK2-F1
#
_entry.id   AF-A0A7Y4UAK2-F1
#
_cell.length_a   1.000
_cell.length_b   1.000
_cell.length_c   1.000
_cell.angle_alpha   90.00
_cell.angle_beta   90.00
_cell.angle_gamma   90.00
#
_symmetry.space_group_name_H-M   'P 1'
#
loop_
_entity.id
_entity.type
_entity.pdbx_description
1 polymer ?
#
loop_
_entity_poly.entity_id
_entity_poly.type
_entity_poly.pdbx_seq_one_letter_code
_entity_poly.pdbx_strand_id
1 'polypeptide(L)'
;MDALVIEDRTGFDSIFDGTTLKNWDGDPQFWRAENGSIIGESSAEKVVKVNTFLIYRGSMPGDFELKVDLKMNSTNTGIQYRSIELPEVGKWVLKGYQADMDFNNQFTGLLYEERGRAFLAPRGQMVHVGPGGKKRVIANLRNPDELKAAIKSNDWYTYHIIARGNRLTHIINGHLFSEAIDDDPAARSMGGLLGFQMHVGPPMKLELRNVYLKNL
;
A
#
# COMPACT_ATOMS: atom_id res chain seq x y z
N MET A 1 -20.82 -12.60 9.33
CA MET A 1 -20.97 -11.18 9.68
C MET A 1 -20.30 -10.41 8.58
N ASP A 2 -21.06 -9.55 7.89
CA ASP A 2 -20.47 -8.60 6.95
C ASP A 2 -19.49 -7.71 7.72
N ALA A 3 -18.38 -7.36 7.08
CA ALA A 3 -17.46 -6.40 7.67
C ALA A 3 -18.19 -5.08 7.95
N LEU A 4 -17.83 -4.39 9.04
CA LEU A 4 -18.30 -3.04 9.31
C LEU A 4 -18.06 -2.17 8.05
N VAL A 5 -19.18 -1.79 7.42
CA VAL A 5 -19.38 -0.97 6.22
C VAL A 5 -18.10 -0.53 5.52
N ILE A 6 -17.63 -1.31 4.53
CA ILE A 6 -16.45 -1.00 3.69
C ILE A 6 -16.57 0.42 3.10
N GLU A 7 -17.80 0.78 2.69
CA GLU A 7 -18.14 2.06 2.06
C GLU A 7 -18.27 3.26 3.02
N ASP A 8 -18.15 3.07 4.34
CA ASP A 8 -18.21 4.21 5.26
C ASP A 8 -16.97 5.10 5.10
N ARG A 9 -17.21 6.35 4.72
CA ARG A 9 -16.18 7.38 4.50
C ARG A 9 -16.30 8.51 5.50
N THR A 10 -16.99 8.30 6.63
CA THR A 10 -17.19 9.33 7.66
C THR A 10 -15.85 9.83 8.21
N GLY A 11 -15.61 11.12 8.01
CA GLY A 11 -14.37 11.79 8.43
C GLY A 11 -13.17 11.55 7.52
N PHE A 12 -13.36 10.96 6.34
CA PHE A 12 -12.33 10.86 5.32
C PHE A 12 -12.44 11.99 4.29
N ASP A 13 -11.28 12.50 3.86
CA ASP A 13 -11.16 13.40 2.72
C ASP A 13 -10.76 12.62 1.47
N SER A 14 -11.39 12.92 0.33
CA SER A 14 -10.92 12.39 -0.95
C SER A 14 -9.60 13.07 -1.34
N ILE A 15 -8.55 12.29 -1.56
CA ILE A 15 -7.24 12.78 -1.99
C ILE A 15 -7.00 12.59 -3.50
N PHE A 16 -8.02 12.13 -4.23
CA PHE A 16 -8.07 12.09 -5.68
C PHE A 16 -9.42 12.64 -6.16
N ASP A 17 -9.39 13.56 -7.13
CA ASP A 17 -10.59 14.25 -7.62
C ASP A 17 -11.33 13.49 -8.74
N GLY A 18 -10.79 12.35 -9.20
CA GLY A 18 -11.34 11.56 -10.30
C GLY A 18 -10.90 11.98 -11.70
N THR A 19 -10.21 13.11 -11.84
CA THR A 19 -9.96 13.76 -13.14
C THR A 19 -8.50 14.20 -13.34
N THR A 20 -7.79 14.54 -12.27
CA THR A 20 -6.42 15.06 -12.33
C THR A 20 -5.54 14.39 -11.28
N LEU A 21 -4.23 14.40 -11.53
CA LEU A 21 -3.22 14.02 -10.55
C LEU A 21 -2.79 15.23 -9.70
N LYS A 22 -3.71 16.15 -9.38
CA LYS A 22 -3.41 17.28 -8.50
C LYS A 22 -2.93 16.76 -7.14
N ASN A 23 -1.81 17.30 -6.67
CA ASN A 23 -1.10 16.86 -5.47
C ASN A 23 -0.50 15.45 -5.57
N TRP A 24 -0.41 14.86 -6.75
CA TRP A 24 0.32 13.61 -6.97
C TRP A 24 1.50 13.88 -7.91
N ASP A 25 2.64 13.29 -7.60
CA ASP A 25 3.88 13.46 -8.35
C ASP A 25 4.50 12.08 -8.63
N GLY A 26 4.58 11.75 -9.91
CA GLY A 26 5.08 10.48 -10.41
C GLY A 26 5.51 10.65 -11.86
N ASP A 27 6.16 9.64 -12.40
CA ASP A 27 6.60 9.67 -13.80
C ASP A 27 5.40 9.75 -14.77
N PRO A 28 5.23 10.85 -15.54
CA PRO A 28 4.11 10.99 -16.47
C PRO A 28 4.16 9.97 -17.62
N GLN A 29 5.28 9.24 -17.80
CA GLN A 29 5.35 8.13 -18.74
C GLN A 29 4.47 6.95 -18.31
N PHE A 30 4.28 6.74 -16.99
CA PHE A 30 3.55 5.62 -16.41
C PHE A 30 2.20 6.03 -15.80
N TRP A 31 2.10 7.26 -15.30
CA TRP A 31 0.95 7.70 -14.50
C TRP A 31 0.07 8.71 -15.22
N ARG A 32 -1.24 8.49 -15.13
CA ARG A 32 -2.26 9.44 -15.59
C ARG A 32 -3.55 9.29 -14.81
N ALA A 33 -4.41 10.30 -14.84
CA ALA A 33 -5.80 10.19 -14.42
C ALA A 33 -6.66 9.92 -15.66
N GLU A 34 -7.51 8.91 -15.62
CA GLU A 34 -8.37 8.50 -16.73
C GLU A 34 -9.62 7.80 -16.19
N ASN A 35 -10.81 8.14 -16.72
CA ASN A 35 -12.08 7.46 -16.41
C ASN A 35 -12.39 7.34 -14.90
N GLY A 36 -12.17 8.40 -14.12
CA GLY A 36 -12.43 8.36 -12.67
C GLY A 36 -11.39 7.58 -11.86
N SER A 37 -10.27 7.17 -12.48
CA SER A 37 -9.22 6.36 -11.86
C SER A 37 -7.84 6.98 -12.05
N ILE A 38 -6.95 6.72 -11.10
CA ILE A 38 -5.51 6.82 -11.30
C ILE A 38 -5.08 5.55 -12.04
N ILE A 39 -4.37 5.70 -13.14
CA ILE A 39 -3.84 4.61 -13.94
C ILE A 39 -2.31 4.64 -13.86
N GLY A 40 -1.72 3.54 -13.38
CA GLY A 40 -0.30 3.23 -13.53
C GLY A 40 -0.15 2.14 -14.59
N GLU A 41 0.64 2.38 -15.63
CA GLU A 41 0.75 1.42 -16.74
C GLU A 41 2.15 1.37 -17.35
N SER A 42 2.66 0.14 -17.52
CA SER A 42 3.89 -0.16 -18.23
C SER A 42 3.62 -1.04 -19.45
N SER A 43 4.50 -0.97 -20.43
CA SER A 43 4.42 -1.78 -21.66
C SER A 43 5.78 -2.36 -22.01
N ALA A 44 5.87 -3.18 -23.07
CA ALA A 44 7.14 -3.69 -23.54
C ALA A 44 8.10 -2.57 -24.00
N GLU A 45 7.54 -1.44 -24.44
CA GLU A 45 8.27 -0.23 -24.86
C GLU A 45 8.51 0.73 -23.69
N LYS A 46 7.58 0.78 -22.73
CA LYS A 46 7.64 1.63 -21.53
C LYS A 46 7.96 0.76 -20.31
N VAL A 47 9.22 0.37 -20.19
CA VAL A 47 9.68 -0.54 -19.13
C VAL A 47 10.04 0.23 -17.87
N VAL A 48 9.54 -0.23 -16.73
CA VAL A 48 9.95 0.24 -15.40
C VAL A 48 11.32 -0.35 -15.09
N LYS A 49 12.35 0.49 -14.98
CA LYS A 49 13.75 0.06 -14.75
C LYS A 49 14.13 -0.02 -13.27
N VAL A 50 13.46 0.77 -12.45
CA VAL A 50 13.56 0.79 -10.99
C VAL A 50 12.15 1.01 -10.46
N ASN A 51 11.79 0.39 -9.33
CA ASN A 51 10.50 0.61 -8.70
C ASN A 51 10.28 2.12 -8.54
N THR A 52 9.18 2.60 -9.08
CA THR A 52 8.83 4.03 -9.11
C THR A 52 7.45 4.21 -8.51
N PHE A 53 7.22 5.36 -7.90
CA PHE A 53 6.00 5.61 -7.13
C PHE A 53 5.26 6.84 -7.62
N LEU A 54 3.93 6.79 -7.61
CA LEU A 54 3.09 7.98 -7.64
C LEU A 54 2.98 8.49 -6.20
N ILE A 55 3.68 9.57 -5.89
CA ILE A 55 3.84 10.09 -4.54
C ILE A 55 2.78 11.15 -4.26
N TYR A 56 2.03 10.99 -3.17
CA TYR A 56 1.11 12.03 -2.71
C TYR A 56 1.89 13.17 -2.05
N ARG A 57 1.70 14.39 -2.56
CA ARG A 57 2.34 15.64 -2.10
C ARG A 57 1.43 16.51 -1.24
N GLY A 58 0.17 16.13 -1.04
CA GLY A 58 -0.77 16.93 -0.27
C GLY A 58 -0.56 16.91 1.24
N SER A 59 0.05 15.84 1.77
CA SER A 59 0.41 15.74 3.20
C SER A 59 1.41 14.60 3.44
N MET A 60 2.01 14.58 4.64
CA MET A 60 2.85 13.48 5.14
C MET A 60 2.23 12.90 6.43
N PRO A 61 1.23 12.01 6.33
CA PRO A 61 0.46 11.59 7.49
C PRO A 61 1.32 10.80 8.50
N GLY A 62 1.04 11.05 9.78
CA GLY A 62 1.56 10.29 10.92
C GLY A 62 0.60 9.17 11.29
N ASP A 63 -0.36 9.46 12.17
CA ASP A 63 -1.49 8.59 12.44
C ASP A 63 -2.61 8.85 11.44
N PHE A 64 -3.07 7.80 10.75
CA PHE A 64 -4.06 7.92 9.69
C PHE A 64 -4.82 6.62 9.41
N GLU A 65 -5.92 6.76 8.70
CA GLU A 65 -6.57 5.71 7.94
C GLU A 65 -6.55 6.06 6.44
N LEU A 66 -6.23 5.09 5.59
CA LEU A 66 -6.29 5.22 4.13
C LEU A 66 -7.20 4.13 3.58
N LYS A 67 -8.19 4.52 2.77
CA LYS A 67 -9.01 3.61 1.98
C LYS A 67 -8.74 3.82 0.49
N VAL A 68 -8.57 2.75 -0.25
CA VAL A 68 -8.39 2.80 -1.71
C VAL A 68 -8.99 1.56 -2.35
N ASP A 69 -9.77 1.77 -3.40
CA ASP A 69 -10.16 0.69 -4.30
C ASP A 69 -9.11 0.54 -5.37
N LEU A 70 -8.73 -0.69 -5.67
CA LEU A 70 -7.74 -0.95 -6.69
C LEU A 70 -7.98 -2.25 -7.44
N LYS A 71 -7.42 -2.31 -8.64
CA LYS A 71 -7.43 -3.45 -9.55
C LYS A 71 -6.09 -3.50 -10.29
N MET A 72 -5.54 -4.70 -10.47
CA MET A 72 -4.30 -4.91 -11.22
C MET A 72 -4.38 -6.16 -12.10
N ASN A 73 -3.64 -6.16 -13.21
CA ASN A 73 -3.66 -7.25 -14.19
C ASN A 73 -2.37 -8.08 -14.29
N SER A 74 -1.29 -7.71 -13.58
CA SER A 74 0.02 -8.35 -13.70
C SER A 74 0.98 -7.91 -12.59
N THR A 75 2.10 -8.64 -12.45
CA THR A 75 3.25 -8.30 -11.60
C THR A 75 2.89 -8.11 -10.12
N ASN A 76 3.38 -7.04 -9.52
CA ASN A 76 3.35 -6.69 -8.10
C ASN A 76 3.20 -5.16 -8.03
N THR A 77 2.58 -4.69 -6.96
CA THR A 77 2.46 -3.29 -6.60
C THR A 77 2.31 -3.20 -5.09
N GLY A 78 2.26 -1.99 -4.56
CA GLY A 78 2.06 -1.77 -3.16
C GLY A 78 1.69 -0.32 -2.87
N ILE A 79 1.08 -0.14 -1.71
CA ILE A 79 0.80 1.17 -1.16
C ILE A 79 1.90 1.48 -0.14
N GLN A 80 2.80 2.37 -0.51
CA GLN A 80 3.82 2.92 0.39
C GLN A 80 3.18 3.91 1.35
N TYR A 81 3.58 3.86 2.60
CA TYR A 81 3.17 4.83 3.60
C TYR A 81 4.25 5.08 4.65
N ARG A 82 4.15 6.22 5.32
CA ARG A 82 5.18 6.74 6.24
C ARG A 82 6.60 6.64 5.67
N SER A 83 6.70 6.83 4.35
CA SER A 83 7.92 6.60 3.59
C SER A 83 8.74 7.87 3.44
N ILE A 84 10.01 7.71 3.06
CA ILE A 84 10.91 8.78 2.66
C ILE A 84 11.35 8.60 1.20
N GLU A 85 11.70 9.68 0.52
CA GLU A 85 12.32 9.62 -0.80
C GLU A 85 13.79 9.21 -0.73
N LEU A 86 14.25 8.49 -1.75
CA LEU A 86 15.64 8.14 -1.99
C LEU A 86 16.12 8.76 -3.31
N PRO A 87 16.35 10.08 -3.36
CA PRO A 87 16.70 10.80 -4.59
C PRO A 87 18.02 10.32 -5.21
N GLU A 88 18.91 9.72 -4.42
CA GLU A 88 20.15 9.10 -4.89
C GLU A 88 19.92 7.80 -5.68
N VAL A 89 18.76 7.15 -5.50
CA VAL A 89 18.35 5.96 -6.26
C VAL A 89 17.53 6.35 -7.48
N GLY A 90 16.65 7.35 -7.34
CA GLY A 90 15.85 7.89 -8.43
C GLY A 90 14.80 8.88 -7.96
N LYS A 91 14.32 9.72 -8.87
CA LYS A 91 13.43 10.86 -8.55
C LYS A 91 12.17 10.47 -7.78
N TRP A 92 11.53 9.37 -8.15
CA TRP A 92 10.28 8.91 -7.54
C TRP A 92 10.46 7.57 -6.84
N VAL A 93 11.58 7.38 -6.14
CA VAL A 93 11.86 6.15 -5.38
C VAL A 93 11.58 6.40 -3.91
N LEU A 94 10.78 5.52 -3.30
CA LEU A 94 10.47 5.55 -1.88
C LEU A 94 11.14 4.40 -1.11
N LYS A 95 11.35 4.64 0.18
CA LYS A 95 11.71 3.65 1.21
C LYS A 95 10.75 3.78 2.38
N GLY A 96 10.26 2.66 2.89
CA GLY A 96 9.34 2.66 4.04
C GLY A 96 8.36 1.49 4.01
N TYR A 97 7.31 1.57 4.82
CA TYR A 97 6.31 0.50 4.91
C TYR A 97 5.48 0.40 3.64
N GLN A 98 5.23 -0.84 3.23
CA GLN A 98 4.44 -1.22 2.07
C GLN A 98 3.32 -2.18 2.47
N ALA A 99 2.09 -1.81 2.13
CA ALA A 99 0.99 -2.74 1.96
C ALA A 99 1.14 -3.43 0.62
N ASP A 100 1.62 -4.66 0.63
CA ASP A 100 2.06 -5.39 -0.57
C ASP A 100 0.92 -6.12 -1.26
N MET A 101 0.98 -6.19 -2.61
CA MET A 101 -0.05 -6.77 -3.47
C MET A 101 0.58 -7.35 -4.74
N ASP A 102 0.12 -8.52 -5.16
CA ASP A 102 0.67 -9.20 -6.33
C ASP A 102 -0.41 -9.95 -7.10
N PHE A 103 -0.26 -10.01 -8.42
CA PHE A 103 -1.27 -10.62 -9.29
C PHE A 103 -1.48 -12.11 -9.01
N ASN A 104 -0.40 -12.80 -8.64
CA ASN A 104 -0.42 -14.22 -8.28
C ASN A 104 -0.96 -14.47 -6.86
N ASN A 105 -1.31 -13.40 -6.12
CA ASN A 105 -1.88 -13.40 -4.78
C ASN A 105 -1.07 -14.26 -3.79
N GLN A 106 0.25 -14.24 -3.92
CA GLN A 106 1.17 -14.96 -3.04
C GLN A 106 1.46 -14.15 -1.78
N PHE A 107 1.62 -12.84 -1.93
CA PHE A 107 2.07 -11.92 -0.89
C PHE A 107 1.02 -10.87 -0.52
N THR A 108 -0.03 -10.73 -1.33
CA THR A 108 -1.10 -9.75 -1.09
C THR A 108 -1.59 -9.71 0.35
N GLY A 109 -1.53 -8.51 0.93
CA GLY A 109 -1.97 -8.21 2.29
C GLY A 109 -0.90 -8.29 3.38
N LEU A 110 0.32 -8.72 3.05
CA LEU A 110 1.42 -8.66 4.00
C LEU A 110 1.92 -7.22 4.20
N LEU A 111 2.59 -7.00 5.32
CA LEU A 111 3.37 -5.81 5.59
C LEU A 111 4.84 -6.05 5.22
N TYR A 112 5.32 -5.29 4.25
CA TYR A 112 6.72 -5.26 3.82
C TYR A 112 7.34 -3.90 4.17
N GLU A 113 8.66 -3.83 4.23
CA GLU A 113 9.38 -2.56 4.32
C GLU A 113 10.35 -2.45 3.15
N GLU A 114 9.94 -1.68 2.15
CA GLU A 114 10.68 -1.41 0.92
C GLU A 114 12.01 -0.75 1.25
N ARG A 115 13.10 -1.39 0.80
CA ARG A 115 14.49 -0.95 1.05
C ARG A 115 14.81 -0.78 2.54
N GLY A 116 14.16 -1.58 3.38
CA GLY A 116 14.40 -1.66 4.82
C GLY A 116 14.52 -3.11 5.28
N ARG A 117 13.72 -3.47 6.29
CA ARG A 117 13.75 -4.77 6.99
C ARG A 117 12.96 -5.88 6.27
N ALA A 118 12.50 -5.62 5.04
CA ALA A 118 11.74 -6.55 4.21
C ALA A 118 10.44 -7.03 4.89
N PHE A 119 10.13 -8.32 4.88
CA PHE A 119 8.88 -8.87 5.44
C PHE A 119 8.77 -8.56 6.95
N LEU A 120 7.74 -7.80 7.35
CA LEU A 120 7.46 -7.46 8.75
C LEU A 120 6.32 -8.29 9.33
N ALA A 121 5.18 -8.38 8.62
CA ALA A 121 4.04 -9.20 9.04
C ALA A 121 3.43 -9.96 7.87
N PRO A 122 3.52 -11.30 7.85
CA PRO A 122 2.87 -12.12 6.82
C PRO A 122 1.33 -12.03 6.88
N ARG A 123 0.68 -12.40 5.76
CA ARG A 123 -0.77 -12.59 5.72
C ARG A 123 -1.22 -13.61 6.78
N GLY A 124 -2.28 -13.28 7.49
CA GLY A 124 -2.86 -14.07 8.57
C GLY A 124 -2.18 -13.90 9.93
N GLN A 125 -1.20 -13.00 10.08
CA GLN A 125 -0.41 -12.89 11.30
C GLN A 125 -0.37 -11.47 11.88
N MET A 126 -0.30 -11.42 13.20
CA MET A 126 0.11 -10.25 13.97
C MET A 126 1.55 -10.44 14.45
N VAL A 127 2.41 -9.47 14.18
CA VAL A 127 3.84 -9.54 14.50
C VAL A 127 4.27 -8.39 15.40
N HIS A 128 5.03 -8.68 16.45
CA HIS A 128 5.80 -7.68 17.18
C HIS A 128 7.19 -7.57 16.56
N VAL A 129 7.59 -6.35 16.20
CA VAL A 129 8.93 -6.03 15.71
C VAL A 129 9.65 -5.26 16.80
N GLY A 130 10.62 -5.89 17.47
CA GLY A 130 11.42 -5.27 18.52
C GLY A 130 12.75 -4.68 18.00
N PRO A 131 13.58 -4.13 18.91
CA PRO A 131 14.85 -3.50 18.56
C PRO A 131 15.74 -4.35 17.66
N GLY A 132 16.28 -3.73 16.62
CA GLY A 132 17.11 -4.40 15.61
C GLY A 132 16.31 -5.28 14.65
N GLY A 133 15.04 -4.96 14.41
CA GLY A 133 14.16 -5.68 13.50
C GLY A 133 13.76 -7.09 13.94
N LYS A 134 13.86 -7.42 15.23
CA LYS A 134 13.54 -8.76 15.75
C LYS A 134 12.03 -9.02 15.67
N LYS A 135 11.63 -9.95 14.81
CA LYS A 135 10.22 -10.29 14.55
C LYS A 135 9.77 -11.46 15.42
N ARG A 136 8.61 -11.32 16.06
CA ARG A 136 7.93 -12.39 16.79
C ARG A 136 6.46 -12.39 16.42
N VAL A 137 5.97 -13.50 15.87
CA VAL A 137 4.53 -13.71 15.70
C VAL A 137 3.90 -13.79 17.09
N ILE A 138 2.92 -12.93 17.35
CA ILE A 138 2.23 -12.84 18.64
C ILE A 138 0.76 -13.29 18.55
N ALA A 139 0.18 -13.32 17.35
CA ALA A 139 -1.12 -13.95 17.10
C ALA A 139 -1.24 -14.44 15.66
N ASN A 140 -2.01 -15.52 15.47
CA ASN A 140 -2.57 -15.89 14.18
C ASN A 140 -3.96 -15.25 14.08
N LEU A 141 -4.16 -14.40 13.08
CA LEU A 141 -5.38 -13.62 12.89
C LEU A 141 -6.46 -14.47 12.21
N ARG A 142 -6.10 -15.06 11.06
CA ARG A 142 -6.95 -15.93 10.24
C ARG A 142 -6.09 -16.89 9.44
N ASN A 143 -6.71 -17.94 8.92
CA ASN A 143 -6.05 -18.84 7.99
C ASN A 143 -5.59 -18.06 6.73
N PRO A 144 -4.31 -18.15 6.33
CA PRO A 144 -3.80 -17.42 5.17
C PRO A 144 -4.44 -17.79 3.83
N ASP A 145 -4.91 -19.02 3.66
CA ASP A 145 -5.59 -19.49 2.44
C ASP A 145 -7.03 -18.96 2.36
N GLU A 146 -7.72 -18.86 3.50
CA GLU A 146 -9.03 -18.19 3.57
C GLU A 146 -8.91 -16.71 3.19
N LEU A 147 -7.89 -16.02 3.69
CA LEU A 147 -7.62 -14.63 3.32
C LEU A 147 -7.24 -14.52 1.83
N LYS A 148 -6.44 -15.45 1.31
CA LYS A 148 -6.12 -15.51 -0.13
C LYS A 148 -7.39 -15.59 -0.98
N ALA A 149 -8.35 -16.40 -0.58
CA ALA A 149 -9.62 -16.59 -1.29
C ALA A 149 -10.53 -15.34 -1.28
N ALA A 150 -10.30 -14.37 -0.39
CA ALA A 150 -11.03 -13.11 -0.36
C ALA A 150 -10.58 -12.11 -1.46
N ILE A 151 -9.50 -12.43 -2.19
CA ILE A 151 -8.98 -11.61 -3.29
C ILE A 151 -9.28 -12.31 -4.62
N LYS A 152 -9.90 -11.56 -5.52
CA LYS A 152 -10.10 -11.98 -6.91
C LYS A 152 -9.09 -11.26 -7.79
N SER A 153 -8.16 -12.01 -8.39
CA SER A 153 -7.20 -11.44 -9.34
C SER A 153 -7.93 -10.79 -10.51
N ASN A 154 -7.40 -9.65 -10.97
CA ASN A 154 -8.01 -8.84 -12.03
C ASN A 154 -9.43 -8.31 -11.75
N ASP A 155 -9.80 -8.19 -10.47
CA ASP A 155 -11.06 -7.57 -10.03
C ASP A 155 -10.79 -6.46 -9.01
N TRP A 156 -11.79 -5.63 -8.74
CA TRP A 156 -11.72 -4.58 -7.74
C TRP A 156 -11.76 -5.15 -6.32
N TYR A 157 -10.91 -4.61 -5.45
CA TYR A 157 -10.97 -4.81 -4.02
C TYR A 157 -10.57 -3.54 -3.27
N THR A 158 -11.02 -3.41 -2.03
CA THR A 158 -10.75 -2.24 -1.18
C THR A 158 -9.66 -2.58 -0.18
N TYR A 159 -8.59 -1.81 -0.19
CA TYR A 159 -7.59 -1.80 0.86
C TYR A 159 -7.93 -0.72 1.88
N HIS A 160 -7.84 -1.07 3.17
CA HIS A 160 -7.96 -0.14 4.29
C HIS A 160 -6.74 -0.31 5.20
N ILE A 161 -5.89 0.72 5.20
CA ILE A 161 -4.70 0.79 6.04
C ILE A 161 -5.02 1.64 7.24
N ILE A 162 -4.70 1.16 8.44
CA ILE A 162 -4.75 1.95 9.67
C ILE A 162 -3.34 1.97 10.25
N ALA A 163 -2.78 3.17 10.39
CA ALA A 163 -1.52 3.40 11.06
C ALA A 163 -1.78 4.31 12.26
N ARG A 164 -1.61 3.79 13.48
CA ARG A 164 -1.85 4.53 14.73
C ARG A 164 -0.74 4.24 15.73
N GLY A 165 -0.01 5.27 16.13
CA GLY A 165 1.25 5.12 16.83
C GLY A 165 2.19 4.19 16.06
N ASN A 166 2.72 3.19 16.73
CA ASN A 166 3.57 2.13 16.18
C ASN A 166 2.79 0.91 15.66
N ARG A 167 1.45 0.95 15.64
CA ARG A 167 0.61 -0.16 15.15
C ARG A 167 0.22 0.07 13.70
N LEU A 168 0.42 -0.95 12.88
CA LEU A 168 0.23 -0.93 11.44
C LEU A 168 -0.71 -2.08 11.07
N THR A 169 -1.86 -1.78 10.48
CA THR A 169 -2.94 -2.74 10.25
C THR A 169 -3.38 -2.71 8.79
N HIS A 170 -3.42 -3.87 8.15
CA HIS A 170 -3.88 -4.03 6.76
C HIS A 170 -5.19 -4.81 6.73
N ILE A 171 -6.23 -4.18 6.18
CA ILE A 171 -7.55 -4.77 5.98
C ILE A 171 -7.85 -4.77 4.48
N ILE A 172 -8.31 -5.90 3.94
CA ILE A 172 -8.73 -5.99 2.53
C ILE A 172 -10.10 -6.64 2.43
N ASN A 173 -11.02 -6.01 1.70
CA ASN A 173 -12.42 -6.43 1.60
C ASN A 173 -13.06 -6.68 2.98
N GLY A 174 -12.67 -5.87 3.97
CA GLY A 174 -13.16 -5.99 5.35
C GLY A 174 -12.56 -7.14 6.18
N HIS A 175 -11.63 -7.92 5.64
CA HIS A 175 -10.89 -8.93 6.39
C HIS A 175 -9.57 -8.37 6.88
N LEU A 176 -9.20 -8.64 8.13
CA LEU A 176 -7.89 -8.29 8.69
C LEU A 176 -6.82 -9.24 8.12
N PHE A 177 -5.93 -8.71 7.27
CA PHE A 177 -4.91 -9.49 6.57
C PHE A 177 -3.61 -9.59 7.35
N SER A 178 -3.09 -8.48 7.88
CA SER A 178 -1.87 -8.49 8.67
C SER A 178 -1.84 -7.32 9.64
N GLU A 179 -1.04 -7.48 10.68
CA GLU A 179 -0.81 -6.42 11.65
C GLU A 179 0.61 -6.48 12.20
N ALA A 180 1.22 -5.32 12.42
CA ALA A 180 2.47 -5.21 13.15
C ALA A 180 2.39 -4.18 14.27
N ILE A 181 3.10 -4.47 15.37
CA ILE A 181 3.50 -3.47 16.37
C ILE A 181 5.00 -3.28 16.21
N ASP A 182 5.42 -2.10 15.74
CA ASP A 182 6.82 -1.80 15.45
C ASP A 182 7.49 -0.99 16.58
N ASP A 183 8.05 -1.73 17.54
CA ASP A 183 8.83 -1.23 18.66
C ASP A 183 10.34 -1.18 18.39
N ASP A 184 10.75 -1.15 17.13
CA ASP A 184 12.14 -0.89 16.78
C ASP A 184 12.39 0.63 16.67
N PRO A 185 12.87 1.31 17.73
CA PRO A 185 12.98 2.77 17.73
C PRO A 185 13.97 3.29 16.70
N ALA A 186 14.90 2.46 16.22
CA ALA A 186 15.93 2.86 15.26
C ALA A 186 15.44 2.87 13.81
N ALA A 187 14.48 2.01 13.48
CA ALA A 187 14.04 1.79 12.11
C ALA A 187 12.57 2.15 11.86
N ARG A 188 11.73 2.19 12.90
CA ARG A 188 10.31 2.49 12.72
C ARG A 188 10.10 3.90 12.18
N SER A 189 9.06 4.05 11.36
CA SER A 189 8.60 5.36 10.90
C SER A 189 7.26 5.73 11.55
N MET A 190 7.17 6.95 12.04
CA MET A 190 5.95 7.48 12.69
C MET A 190 5.15 8.41 11.78
N GLY A 191 5.67 8.74 10.60
CA GLY A 191 5.05 9.63 9.64
C GLY A 191 5.88 9.76 8.37
N GLY A 192 5.26 10.16 7.27
CA GLY A 192 5.97 10.32 6.00
C GLY A 192 5.05 10.29 4.79
N LEU A 193 5.65 10.10 3.62
CA LEU A 193 4.95 10.13 2.34
C LEU A 193 4.06 8.89 2.15
N LEU A 194 2.99 9.08 1.37
CA LEU A 194 2.19 8.03 0.78
C LEU A 194 2.58 7.88 -0.70
N GLY A 195 2.48 6.67 -1.26
CA GLY A 195 2.59 6.49 -2.70
C GLY A 195 2.12 5.14 -3.21
N PHE A 196 1.87 5.06 -4.52
CA PHE A 196 1.49 3.82 -5.21
C PHE A 196 2.61 3.34 -6.10
N GLN A 197 2.92 2.05 -6.05
CA GLN A 197 4.08 1.48 -6.75
C GLN A 197 3.76 1.04 -8.18
N MET A 198 4.66 1.35 -9.10
CA MET A 198 4.88 0.57 -10.32
C MET A 198 6.16 -0.25 -10.14
N HIS A 199 6.02 -1.58 -10.14
CA HIS A 199 7.12 -2.50 -9.90
C HIS A 199 7.89 -2.81 -11.20
N VAL A 200 9.18 -3.07 -11.08
CA VAL A 200 9.98 -3.61 -12.20
C VAL A 200 9.46 -4.98 -12.60
N GLY A 201 9.16 -5.20 -13.88
CA GLY A 201 8.71 -6.51 -14.32
C GLY A 201 8.02 -6.49 -15.68
N PRO A 202 7.28 -7.56 -16.01
CA PRO A 202 6.42 -7.61 -17.18
C PRO A 202 5.45 -6.42 -17.24
N PRO A 203 4.93 -6.09 -18.43
CA PRO A 203 3.87 -5.09 -18.60
C PRO A 203 2.75 -5.29 -17.60
N MET A 204 2.32 -4.18 -16.99
CA MET A 204 1.25 -4.19 -16.01
C MET A 204 0.40 -2.94 -16.11
N LYS A 205 -0.84 -3.06 -15.66
CA LYS A 205 -1.77 -1.97 -15.43
C LYS A 205 -2.30 -2.09 -14.00
N LEU A 206 -2.22 -0.96 -13.29
CA LEU A 206 -2.82 -0.71 -12.00
C LEU A 206 -3.87 0.39 -12.17
N GLU A 207 -5.06 0.15 -11.64
CA GLU A 207 -6.17 1.09 -11.64
C GLU A 207 -6.55 1.35 -10.18
N LEU A 208 -6.58 2.61 -9.76
CA LEU A 208 -6.99 2.99 -8.41
C LEU A 208 -8.10 4.02 -8.46
N ARG A 209 -9.08 3.90 -7.58
CA ARG A 209 -10.16 4.89 -7.40
C ARG A 209 -10.56 4.94 -5.94
N ASN A 210 -11.47 5.87 -5.60
CA ASN A 210 -11.96 6.01 -4.24
C ASN A 210 -10.80 6.11 -3.22
N VAL A 211 -9.89 7.06 -3.46
CA VAL A 211 -8.69 7.24 -2.61
C VAL A 211 -9.01 8.25 -1.50
N TYR A 212 -9.17 7.75 -0.28
CA TYR A 212 -9.65 8.51 0.88
C TYR A 212 -8.65 8.45 2.02
N LEU A 213 -8.29 9.60 2.57
CA LEU A 213 -7.38 9.74 3.69
C LEU A 213 -8.10 10.39 4.88
N LYS A 214 -7.88 9.84 6.08
CA LYS A 214 -8.34 10.41 7.34
C LYS A 214 -7.16 10.51 8.30
N ASN A 215 -6.82 11.72 8.73
CA ASN A 215 -5.85 11.90 9.80
C ASN A 215 -6.50 11.59 11.16
N LEU A 216 -5.73 11.01 12.07
CA LEU A 216 -6.19 10.55 13.39
C LEU A 216 -5.60 11.35 14.55
#